data_AF-F9ES30-F1
#
_entry.id   AF-F9ES30-F1
#
_cell.length_a   1.000
_cell.length_b   1.000
_cell.length_c   1.000
_cell.angle_alpha   90.00
_cell.angle_beta   90.00
_cell.angle_gamma   90.00
#
_symmetry.space_group_name_H-M   'P 1'
#
loop_
_entity.id
_entity.type
_entity.pdbx_description
1 polymer ?
#
loop_
_entity_poly.entity_id
_entity_poly.type
_entity_poly.pdbx_seq_one_letter_code
_entity_poly.pdbx_strand_id
1 'polypeptide(L)'
;MVRKLKVTNFTNSENSDDFLEMAYDAKTKAKAKTYAKKALELDPDNLDAELFLADIGTKSQLEFLEKTEAIIAHGNKLMEEQGFLTKECMGDFWLILETRPYMRARHQYAILLSQCRMIKKAITECEEILKLCKSDNLGVRYLLMHLYTVMEDEKSALKLHKKFKLSMNTQ
;
A
#
# COMPACT_ATOMS: atom_id res chain seq x y z
N MET A 1 -14.69 -13.29 -15.17
CA MET A 1 -15.46 -14.35 -14.48
C MET A 1 -15.23 -14.12 -12.99
N VAL A 2 -16.16 -13.43 -12.31
CA VAL A 2 -15.98 -13.05 -10.89
C VAL A 2 -16.16 -14.31 -10.05
N ARG A 3 -15.13 -14.71 -9.27
CA ARG A 3 -15.24 -15.83 -8.33
C ARG A 3 -16.38 -15.51 -7.36
N LYS A 4 -17.47 -16.28 -7.43
CA LYS A 4 -18.53 -16.25 -6.42
C LYS A 4 -17.91 -16.66 -5.08
N LEU A 5 -18.06 -15.81 -4.07
CA LEU A 5 -17.74 -16.11 -2.68
C LEU A 5 -18.34 -17.47 -2.30
N LYS A 6 -17.48 -18.44 -1.98
CA LYS A 6 -17.92 -19.62 -1.25
C LYS A 6 -18.31 -19.14 0.13
N VAL A 7 -19.57 -19.32 0.50
CA VAL A 7 -20.04 -19.17 1.88
C VAL A 7 -19.23 -20.17 2.72
N THR A 8 -18.25 -19.66 3.45
CA THR A 8 -17.47 -20.43 4.41
C THR A 8 -18.27 -20.60 5.68
N ASN A 9 -18.41 -21.85 6.13
CA ASN A 9 -18.96 -22.17 7.44
C ASN A 9 -18.17 -21.41 8.52
N PHE A 10 -18.87 -20.81 9.50
CA PHE A 10 -18.28 -20.19 10.69
C PHE A 10 -17.70 -21.24 11.64
N THR A 11 -16.65 -21.94 11.20
CA THR A 11 -15.74 -22.64 12.11
C THR A 11 -14.72 -21.62 12.59
N ASN A 12 -14.54 -21.48 13.91
CA ASN A 12 -13.51 -20.68 14.57
C ASN A 12 -12.07 -21.15 14.23
N SER A 13 -11.67 -21.08 12.97
CA SER A 13 -10.28 -21.23 12.54
C SER A 13 -9.72 -19.85 12.25
N GLU A 14 -8.72 -19.44 13.02
CA GLU A 14 -7.96 -18.21 12.79
C GLU A 14 -7.46 -18.17 11.35
N ASN A 15 -7.76 -17.10 10.63
CA ASN A 15 -7.30 -16.86 9.26
C ASN A 15 -6.01 -16.01 9.24
N SER A 16 -5.47 -15.74 8.05
CA SER A 16 -4.24 -14.94 7.91
C SER A 16 -4.34 -13.57 8.58
N ASP A 17 -5.45 -12.87 8.38
CA ASP A 17 -5.66 -11.53 8.93
C ASP A 17 -5.77 -11.56 10.46
N ASP A 18 -6.40 -12.58 11.04
CA ASP A 18 -6.45 -12.76 12.50
C ASP A 18 -5.04 -12.88 13.09
N PHE A 19 -4.13 -13.62 12.43
CA PHE A 19 -2.73 -13.71 12.84
C PHE A 19 -1.96 -12.41 12.62
N LEU A 20 -2.27 -11.65 11.57
CA LEU A 20 -1.66 -10.34 11.36
C LEU A 20 -2.09 -9.34 12.45
N GLU A 21 -3.37 -9.34 12.86
CA GLU A 21 -3.85 -8.52 13.98
C GLU A 21 -3.16 -8.91 15.30
N MET A 22 -3.02 -10.21 15.57
CA MET A 22 -2.20 -10.69 16.70
C MET A 22 -0.75 -10.24 16.62
N ALA A 23 -0.19 -10.08 15.40
CA ALA A 23 1.16 -9.59 15.20
C ALA A 23 1.28 -8.09 15.55
N TYR A 24 0.29 -7.27 15.20
CA TYR A 24 0.22 -5.86 15.59
C TYR A 24 0.07 -5.69 17.11
N ASP A 25 -0.75 -6.50 17.75
CA ASP A 25 -1.02 -6.44 19.20
C ASP A 25 0.09 -7.08 20.06
N ALA A 26 1.06 -7.75 19.44
CA ALA A 26 2.10 -8.48 20.15
C ALA A 26 3.03 -7.54 20.95
N LYS A 27 3.10 -7.78 22.26
CA LYS A 27 3.97 -7.03 23.20
C LYS A 27 5.47 -7.15 22.93
N THR A 28 5.89 -8.13 22.13
CA THR A 28 7.32 -8.33 21.83
C THR A 28 7.51 -8.59 20.34
N LYS A 29 8.62 -8.07 19.81
CA LYS A 29 9.04 -8.26 18.42
C LYS A 29 9.16 -9.74 18.03
N ALA A 30 9.56 -10.60 18.97
CA ALA A 30 9.64 -12.04 18.74
C ALA A 30 8.26 -12.67 18.52
N LYS A 31 7.26 -12.32 19.35
CA LYS A 31 5.88 -12.80 19.18
C LYS A 31 5.25 -12.25 17.90
N ALA A 32 5.43 -10.94 17.65
CA ALA A 32 4.97 -10.28 16.43
C ALA A 32 5.46 -11.02 15.18
N LYS A 33 6.76 -11.33 15.14
CA LYS A 33 7.38 -12.09 14.05
C LYS A 33 6.79 -13.50 13.88
N THR A 34 6.50 -14.20 14.98
CA THR A 34 5.88 -15.53 14.92
C THR A 34 4.48 -15.46 14.33
N TYR A 35 3.66 -14.50 14.76
CA TYR A 35 2.30 -14.36 14.24
C TYR A 35 2.28 -13.91 12.79
N ALA A 36 3.11 -12.93 12.40
CA ALA A 36 3.21 -12.51 11.00
C ALA A 36 3.66 -13.64 10.07
N LYS A 37 4.54 -14.53 10.54
CA LYS A 37 4.91 -15.74 9.78
C LYS A 37 3.75 -16.71 9.63
N LYS A 38 2.94 -16.92 10.67
CA LYS A 38 1.73 -17.75 10.59
C LYS A 38 0.70 -17.18 9.62
N ALA A 39 0.54 -15.86 9.59
CA ALA A 39 -0.30 -15.20 8.59
C ALA A 39 0.14 -15.60 7.16
N LEU A 40 1.43 -15.47 6.86
CA LEU A 40 2.00 -15.84 5.55
C LEU A 40 2.00 -17.35 5.26
N GLU A 41 2.00 -18.20 6.28
CA GLU A 41 1.82 -19.66 6.09
C GLU A 41 0.39 -20.01 5.65
N LEU A 42 -0.61 -19.24 6.10
CA LEU A 42 -2.00 -19.42 5.72
C LEU A 42 -2.35 -18.73 4.39
N ASP A 43 -1.77 -17.55 4.15
CA ASP A 43 -1.93 -16.78 2.93
C ASP A 43 -0.58 -16.18 2.50
N PRO A 44 0.16 -16.84 1.60
CA PRO A 44 1.42 -16.34 1.07
C PRO A 44 1.30 -15.02 0.32
N ASP A 45 0.09 -14.63 -0.10
CA ASP A 45 -0.18 -13.42 -0.88
C ASP A 45 -0.61 -12.24 0.01
N ASN A 46 -0.56 -12.39 1.34
CA ASN A 46 -0.90 -11.34 2.29
C ASN A 46 0.19 -10.25 2.35
N LEU A 47 0.05 -9.25 1.47
CA LEU A 47 1.04 -8.17 1.32
C LEU A 47 1.23 -7.34 2.59
N ASP A 48 0.21 -7.19 3.45
CA ASP A 48 0.38 -6.47 4.72
C ASP A 48 1.22 -7.26 5.72
N ALA A 49 1.04 -8.58 5.78
CA ALA A 49 1.87 -9.45 6.61
C ALA A 49 3.32 -9.48 6.10
N GLU A 50 3.54 -9.50 4.78
CA GLU A 50 4.88 -9.34 4.19
C GLU A 50 5.52 -8.02 4.59
N LEU A 51 4.78 -6.91 4.45
CA LEU A 51 5.26 -5.57 4.75
C LEU A 51 5.57 -5.41 6.23
N PHE A 52 4.70 -5.90 7.11
CA PHE A 52 4.91 -5.88 8.55
C PHE A 52 6.15 -6.69 8.94
N LEU A 53 6.31 -7.89 8.38
CA LEU A 53 7.48 -8.73 8.64
C LEU A 53 8.78 -8.08 8.14
N ALA A 54 8.73 -7.35 7.02
CA ALA A 54 9.85 -6.57 6.51
C ALA A 54 10.20 -5.39 7.45
N ASP A 55 9.21 -4.61 7.88
CA ASP A 55 9.39 -3.48 8.80
C ASP A 55 10.08 -3.93 10.10
N ILE A 56 9.50 -4.91 10.79
CA ILE A 56 10.11 -5.42 12.02
C ILE A 56 11.40 -6.20 11.72
N GLY A 57 11.57 -6.78 10.54
CA GLY A 57 12.70 -7.65 10.24
C GLY A 57 14.00 -6.91 9.89
N THR A 58 13.88 -5.71 9.34
CA THR A 58 15.00 -4.94 8.79
C THR A 58 15.73 -4.12 9.86
N LYS A 59 16.96 -3.73 9.55
CA LYS A 59 17.83 -2.95 10.45
C LYS A 59 18.06 -1.52 9.99
N SER A 60 17.63 -1.18 8.78
CA SER A 60 17.81 0.16 8.19
C SER A 60 16.67 0.49 7.24
N GLN A 61 16.44 1.78 7.01
CA GLN A 61 15.45 2.26 6.04
C GLN A 61 15.75 1.77 4.61
N LEU A 62 17.03 1.67 4.24
CA LEU A 62 17.41 1.19 2.91
C LEU A 62 17.08 -0.29 2.72
N GLU A 63 17.36 -1.13 3.73
CA GLU A 63 16.98 -2.54 3.70
C GLU A 63 15.45 -2.69 3.66
N PHE A 64 14.71 -1.85 4.39
CA PHE A 64 13.25 -1.84 4.33
C PHE A 64 12.73 -1.40 2.96
N LEU A 65 13.34 -0.40 2.35
CA LEU A 65 13.03 0.06 0.99
C LEU A 65 13.20 -1.07 -0.03
N GLU A 66 14.35 -1.77 -0.01
CA GLU A 66 14.63 -2.90 -0.92
C GLU A 66 13.61 -4.02 -0.77
N LYS A 67 13.25 -4.39 0.48
CA LYS A 67 12.20 -5.39 0.71
C LYS A 67 10.83 -4.92 0.25
N THR A 68 10.49 -3.66 0.51
CA THR A 68 9.21 -3.08 0.08
C THR A 68 9.10 -3.06 -1.44
N GLU A 69 10.19 -2.77 -2.16
CA GLU A 69 10.23 -2.83 -3.63
C GLU A 69 9.91 -4.25 -4.14
N ALA A 70 10.46 -5.29 -3.50
CA ALA A 70 10.12 -6.68 -3.82
C ALA A 70 8.64 -7.02 -3.53
N ILE A 71 8.09 -6.51 -2.42
CA ILE A 71 6.67 -6.68 -2.07
C ILE A 71 5.76 -5.98 -3.11
N ILE A 72 6.14 -4.79 -3.60
CA ILE A 72 5.40 -4.13 -4.70
C ILE A 72 5.46 -4.97 -5.97
N ALA A 73 6.63 -5.54 -6.30
CA ALA A 73 6.75 -6.41 -7.45
C ALA A 73 5.87 -7.67 -7.32
N HIS A 74 5.74 -8.23 -6.13
CA HIS A 74 4.79 -9.30 -5.83
C HIS A 74 3.35 -8.83 -6.03
N GLY A 75 2.97 -7.73 -5.37
CA GLY A 75 1.63 -7.15 -5.47
C GLY A 75 1.22 -6.77 -6.89
N ASN A 76 2.14 -6.29 -7.72
CA ASN A 76 1.88 -6.01 -9.14
C ASN A 76 1.42 -7.26 -9.89
N LYS A 77 2.10 -8.40 -9.67
CA LYS A 77 1.70 -9.68 -10.28
C LYS A 77 0.34 -10.13 -9.77
N LEU A 78 0.10 -10.04 -8.47
CA LEU A 78 -1.19 -10.38 -7.87
C LEU A 78 -2.33 -9.55 -8.47
N MET A 79 -2.15 -8.23 -8.63
CA MET A 79 -3.19 -7.37 -9.21
C MET A 79 -3.47 -7.70 -10.69
N GLU A 80 -2.44 -8.11 -11.44
CA GLU A 80 -2.59 -8.58 -12.81
C GLU A 80 -3.34 -9.91 -12.87
N GLU A 81 -2.90 -10.91 -12.10
CA GLU A 81 -3.48 -12.26 -12.06
C GLU A 81 -4.93 -12.26 -11.56
N GLN A 82 -5.24 -11.40 -10.60
CA GLN A 82 -6.60 -11.23 -10.07
C GLN A 82 -7.49 -10.34 -10.95
N GLY A 83 -6.92 -9.71 -11.98
CA GLY A 83 -7.67 -8.94 -12.98
C GLY A 83 -8.11 -7.55 -12.52
N PHE A 84 -7.38 -6.94 -11.59
CA PHE A 84 -7.67 -5.59 -11.08
C PHE A 84 -7.07 -4.46 -11.92
N LEU A 85 -6.12 -4.75 -12.82
CA LEU A 85 -5.52 -3.76 -13.73
C LEU A 85 -6.42 -3.46 -14.95
N THR A 86 -7.68 -3.14 -14.71
CA THR A 86 -8.71 -2.85 -15.72
C THR A 86 -9.21 -1.41 -15.62
N LYS A 87 -9.78 -0.86 -16.71
CA LYS A 87 -10.26 0.53 -16.73
C LYS A 87 -11.35 0.79 -15.68
N GLU A 88 -12.13 -0.23 -15.37
CA GLU A 88 -13.23 -0.22 -14.41
C GLU A 88 -12.73 -0.10 -12.97
N CYS A 89 -11.57 -0.69 -12.65
CA CYS A 89 -10.96 -0.59 -11.32
C CYS A 89 -10.08 0.65 -11.16
N MET A 90 -9.48 1.16 -12.25
CA MET A 90 -8.53 2.27 -12.21
C MET A 90 -9.12 3.56 -11.63
N GLY A 91 -8.62 3.95 -10.46
CA GLY A 91 -9.03 5.13 -9.71
C GLY A 91 -9.84 4.81 -8.46
N ASP A 92 -10.36 3.59 -8.35
CA ASP A 92 -11.23 3.13 -7.27
C ASP A 92 -10.60 2.01 -6.44
N PHE A 93 -9.28 1.78 -6.55
CA PHE A 93 -8.60 0.71 -5.83
C PHE A 93 -8.91 0.74 -4.33
N TRP A 94 -8.92 1.91 -3.69
CA TRP A 94 -9.24 2.00 -2.27
C TRP A 94 -10.66 1.54 -1.91
N LEU A 95 -11.61 1.61 -2.85
CA LEU A 95 -12.99 1.14 -2.67
C LEU A 95 -13.11 -0.37 -2.86
N ILE A 96 -12.13 -1.02 -3.47
CA ILE A 96 -12.04 -2.47 -3.66
C ILE A 96 -11.20 -3.06 -2.52
N LEU A 97 -11.85 -3.81 -1.63
CA LEU A 97 -11.24 -4.32 -0.40
C LEU A 97 -9.95 -5.09 -0.66
N GLU A 98 -9.97 -5.95 -1.67
CA GLU A 98 -8.90 -6.87 -2.06
C GLU A 98 -7.63 -6.14 -2.53
N THR A 99 -7.74 -4.91 -3.03
CA THR A 99 -6.57 -4.15 -3.50
C THR A 99 -5.97 -3.24 -2.43
N ARG A 100 -6.59 -3.14 -1.25
CA ARG A 100 -6.10 -2.27 -0.17
C ARG A 100 -4.72 -2.64 0.36
N PRO A 101 -4.37 -3.93 0.58
CA PRO A 101 -3.00 -4.32 0.96
C PRO A 101 -1.96 -3.79 -0.04
N TYR A 102 -2.24 -3.92 -1.34
CA TYR A 102 -1.39 -3.42 -2.41
C TYR A 102 -1.26 -1.88 -2.37
N MET A 103 -2.36 -1.16 -2.13
CA MET A 103 -2.34 0.30 -1.99
C MET A 103 -1.54 0.77 -0.76
N ARG A 104 -1.65 0.07 0.38
CA ARG A 104 -0.87 0.36 1.59
C ARG A 104 0.62 0.12 1.38
N ALA A 105 0.98 -1.00 0.74
CA ALA A 105 2.37 -1.29 0.40
C ALA A 105 2.98 -0.18 -0.48
N ARG A 106 2.29 0.24 -1.55
CA ARG A 106 2.79 1.32 -2.42
C ARG A 106 2.92 2.65 -1.70
N HIS A 107 1.96 2.97 -0.82
CA HIS A 107 2.06 4.16 0.03
C HIS A 107 3.28 4.13 0.94
N GLN A 108 3.57 2.98 1.58
CA GLN A 108 4.78 2.80 2.38
C GLN A 108 6.05 2.94 1.54
N TYR A 109 6.06 2.41 0.31
CA TYR A 109 7.16 2.56 -0.63
C TYR A 109 7.44 4.03 -0.97
N ALA A 110 6.40 4.83 -1.25
CA ALA A 110 6.54 6.26 -1.50
C ALA A 110 7.16 7.01 -0.30
N ILE A 111 6.74 6.68 0.93
CA ILE A 111 7.31 7.23 2.17
C ILE A 111 8.79 6.87 2.28
N LEU A 112 9.15 5.60 2.10
CA LEU A 112 10.53 5.12 2.22
C LEU A 112 11.44 5.77 1.17
N LEU A 113 10.99 5.89 -0.08
CA LEU A 113 11.72 6.60 -1.13
C LEU A 113 12.02 8.05 -0.74
N SER A 114 11.04 8.76 -0.17
CA SER A 114 11.23 10.13 0.33
C SER A 114 12.24 10.19 1.48
N GLN A 115 12.11 9.29 2.46
CA GLN A 115 13.02 9.20 3.61
C GLN A 115 14.46 8.92 3.17
N CYS A 116 14.65 8.04 2.18
CA CYS A 116 15.94 7.72 1.57
C CYS A 116 16.41 8.75 0.53
N ARG A 117 15.74 9.91 0.40
CA ARG A 117 16.08 11.02 -0.53
C ARG A 117 16.05 10.64 -2.01
N MET A 118 15.33 9.57 -2.37
CA MET A 118 15.04 9.21 -3.76
C MET A 118 13.86 10.03 -4.30
N ILE A 119 13.98 11.36 -4.28
CA ILE A 119 12.86 12.31 -4.46
C ILE A 119 12.08 12.09 -5.76
N LYS A 120 12.78 11.94 -6.90
CA LYS A 120 12.12 11.71 -8.21
C LYS A 120 11.32 10.42 -8.23
N LYS A 121 11.83 9.34 -7.65
CA LYS A 121 11.11 8.06 -7.56
C LYS A 121 9.88 8.20 -6.65
N ALA A 122 10.01 8.89 -5.52
CA ALA A 122 8.90 9.13 -4.60
C ALA A 122 7.76 9.91 -5.28
N ILE A 123 8.10 10.93 -6.10
CA ILE A 123 7.11 11.68 -6.90
C ILE A 123 6.38 10.73 -7.86
N THR A 124 7.12 9.94 -8.65
CA THR A 124 6.51 8.97 -9.58
C THR A 124 5.56 8.02 -8.86
N GLU A 125 5.98 7.47 -7.72
CA GLU A 125 5.14 6.54 -6.96
C GLU A 125 3.87 7.22 -6.43
N CYS A 126 3.98 8.44 -5.89
CA CYS A 126 2.81 9.20 -5.45
C CYS A 126 1.83 9.47 -6.60
N GLU A 127 2.33 9.79 -7.80
CA GLU A 127 1.51 9.98 -8.99
C GLU A 127 0.80 8.69 -9.42
N GLU A 128 1.48 7.54 -9.37
CA GLU A 128 0.87 6.23 -9.64
C GLU A 128 -0.22 5.88 -8.60
N ILE A 129 0.03 6.14 -7.32
CA ILE A 129 -0.98 5.99 -6.26
C ILE A 129 -2.22 6.84 -6.57
N LEU A 130 -2.06 8.09 -7.02
CA LEU A 130 -3.19 8.96 -7.40
C LEU A 130 -3.91 8.54 -8.69
N LYS A 131 -3.25 7.79 -9.58
CA LYS A 131 -3.93 7.18 -10.74
C LYS A 131 -4.82 6.01 -10.30
N LEU A 132 -4.33 5.23 -9.34
CA LEU A 132 -5.01 4.05 -8.80
C LEU A 132 -6.11 4.40 -7.78
N CYS A 133 -5.96 5.52 -7.06
CA CYS A 133 -6.92 6.04 -6.09
C CYS A 133 -7.13 7.55 -6.30
N LYS A 134 -8.10 7.91 -7.17
CA LYS A 134 -8.34 9.29 -7.60
C LYS A 134 -8.88 10.18 -6.48
N SER A 135 -9.65 9.60 -5.56
CA SER A 135 -10.20 10.24 -4.36
C SER A 135 -9.15 10.49 -3.28
N ASP A 136 -7.92 10.00 -3.47
CA ASP A 136 -6.79 10.20 -2.55
C ASP A 136 -7.13 9.83 -1.09
N ASN A 137 -7.73 8.65 -0.91
CA ASN A 137 -8.12 8.15 0.42
C ASN A 137 -6.93 7.93 1.37
N LEU A 138 -5.73 7.77 0.83
CA LEU A 138 -4.47 7.64 1.59
C LEU A 138 -3.84 8.99 1.93
N GLY A 139 -4.32 10.10 1.34
CA GLY A 139 -3.77 11.43 1.57
C GLY A 139 -2.38 11.66 0.94
N VAL A 140 -2.02 10.90 -0.09
CA VAL A 140 -0.69 10.96 -0.73
C VAL A 140 -0.45 12.33 -1.40
N ARG A 141 -1.50 13.11 -1.69
CA ARG A 141 -1.35 14.48 -2.22
C ARG A 141 -0.48 15.38 -1.34
N TYR A 142 -0.49 15.16 -0.02
CA TYR A 142 0.29 15.99 0.90
C TYR A 142 1.78 15.67 0.80
N LEU A 143 2.13 14.39 0.71
CA LEU A 143 3.51 13.97 0.44
C LEU A 143 3.96 14.47 -0.94
N LEU A 144 3.13 14.32 -1.96
CA LEU A 144 3.45 14.79 -3.31
C LEU A 144 3.67 16.31 -3.37
N MET A 145 2.84 17.10 -2.67
CA MET A 145 3.02 18.55 -2.58
C MET A 145 4.36 18.90 -1.94
N HIS A 146 4.70 18.26 -0.82
CA HIS A 146 6.01 18.44 -0.16
C HIS A 146 7.17 18.14 -1.12
N LEU A 147 7.09 17.03 -1.86
CA LEU A 147 8.13 16.62 -2.80
C LEU A 147 8.29 17.61 -3.97
N TYR A 148 7.20 18.13 -4.53
CA TYR A 148 7.29 19.18 -5.55
C TYR A 148 7.93 20.45 -5.01
N THR A 149 7.62 20.86 -3.77
CA THR A 149 8.27 22.01 -3.13
C THR A 149 9.77 21.79 -2.95
N VAL A 150 10.19 20.60 -2.51
CA VAL A 150 11.62 20.25 -2.37
C VAL A 150 12.36 20.33 -3.71
N MET A 151 11.67 20.03 -4.82
CA MET A 151 12.21 20.12 -6.17
C MET A 151 12.08 21.51 -6.80
N GLU A 152 11.51 22.48 -6.08
CA GLU A 152 11.15 23.81 -6.61
C GLU A 152 10.27 23.75 -7.88
N ASP A 153 9.49 22.67 -8.04
CA ASP A 153 8.58 22.47 -9.17
C ASP A 153 7.23 23.15 -8.88
N GLU A 154 7.23 24.48 -8.94
CA GLU A 154 6.05 25.32 -8.75
C GLU A 154 4.90 24.91 -9.69
N LYS A 155 5.22 24.58 -10.94
CA LYS A 155 4.23 24.25 -11.96
C LYS A 155 3.43 23.01 -11.58
N SER A 156 4.11 21.94 -11.15
CA SER A 156 3.44 20.71 -10.71
C SER A 156 2.70 20.89 -9.39
N ALA A 157 3.28 21.66 -8.44
CA ALA A 157 2.61 22.02 -7.19
C ALA A 157 1.29 22.78 -7.41
N LEU A 158 1.28 23.82 -8.26
CA LEU A 158 0.08 24.59 -8.59
C LEU A 158 -0.98 23.72 -9.30
N LYS A 159 -0.54 22.83 -10.21
CA LYS A 159 -1.43 21.88 -10.89
C LYS A 159 -2.11 20.95 -9.89
N LEU A 160 -1.34 20.41 -8.93
CA LEU A 160 -1.85 19.53 -7.87
C LEU A 160 -2.85 20.27 -6.97
N HIS A 161 -2.50 21.49 -6.53
CA HIS A 161 -3.39 22.32 -5.71
C HIS A 161 -4.71 22.59 -6.42
N LYS A 162 -4.67 23.00 -7.69
CA LYS A 162 -5.89 23.25 -8.48
C LYS A 162 -6.77 22.00 -8.61
N LYS A 163 -6.18 20.83 -8.85
CA LYS A 163 -6.91 19.55 -8.96
C LYS A 163 -7.76 19.29 -7.71
N PHE A 164 -7.19 19.43 -6.52
CA PHE A 164 -7.87 19.09 -5.27
C PHE A 164 -8.67 20.25 -4.64
N LYS A 165 -8.39 21.51 -5.00
CA LYS A 165 -9.26 22.64 -4.63
C LYS A 165 -10.63 22.54 -5.32
N LEU A 166 -10.65 22.14 -6.60
CA LEU A 166 -11.89 21.97 -7.36
C LEU A 166 -12.76 20.82 -6.82
N SER A 167 -12.15 19.75 -6.31
CA SER A 167 -12.90 18.62 -5.74
C SER A 167 -13.55 18.92 -4.38
N MET A 168 -13.10 19.94 -3.64
CA MET A 168 -13.74 20.37 -2.39
C MET A 168 -14.97 21.26 -2.61
N ASN A 169 -15.13 21.85 -3.80
CA ASN A 169 -16.24 22.74 -4.13
C ASN A 169 -17.45 22.02 -4.74
N THR A 170 -17.45 20.68 -4.77
CA THR A 170 -18.48 19.85 -5.41
C THR A 170 -19.24 18.94 -4.43
N GLN A 171 -19.15 19.20 -3.12
CA GLN A 171 -20.00 18.60 -2.09
C GLN A 171 -21.05 19.58 -1.59
#